data_AF-A0A538S744-F1
#
_entry.id   AF-A0A538S744-F1
#
_cell.length_a   1.000
_cell.length_b   1.000
_cell.length_c   1.000
_cell.angle_alpha   90.00
_cell.angle_beta   90.00
_cell.angle_gamma   90.00
#
_symmetry.space_group_name_H-M   'P 1'
#
loop_
_entity.id
_entity.type
_entity.pdbx_description
1 polymer ?
#
loop_
_entity_poly.entity_id
_entity_poly.type
_entity_poly.pdbx_seq_one_letter_code
_entity_poly.pdbx_strand_id
1 'polypeptide(L)'
;MPRIALSAIALILIWLAPVAAAPPTTWTATPPIQPSMKTIPPPALETLRRSLKESAGLLPAPDKPYVLLAEETKIEVDPGAPWHPRLKVWERPAHATAVRTYDVPADAPGIPEELRRLLGPIEVTVELNGDTRFAELASEGGAPSLIPVKDATAVRVAAIAPDAIQGRMATMTPRQAKYRLAALTIFVGDPAAEANIRSAVKLRASPKPATAHTTDPSELQLIAVRIRGPLEPAEELAHRIPAGALRLLLRH
;
A
#
# COMPACT_ATOMS: atom_id res chain seq x y z
N MET A 1 -3.31 73.83 48.15
CA MET A 1 -3.88 72.85 47.19
C MET A 1 -2.86 72.62 46.09
N PRO A 2 -2.71 71.39 45.58
CA PRO A 2 -1.52 70.55 45.78
C PRO A 2 -0.68 70.42 44.48
N ARG A 3 0.39 69.63 44.28
CA ARG A 3 0.68 68.20 44.57
C ARG A 3 2.08 67.89 43.98
N ILE A 4 2.89 67.05 44.66
CA ILE A 4 3.71 65.92 44.11
C ILE A 4 4.94 66.27 43.23
N ALA A 5 6.09 65.61 43.26
CA ALA A 5 6.80 64.71 44.18
C ALA A 5 8.19 64.41 43.56
N LEU A 6 9.16 64.13 44.44
CA LEU A 6 10.24 63.12 44.40
C LEU A 6 10.57 62.41 43.07
N SER A 7 11.77 61.93 42.79
CA SER A 7 13.10 61.97 43.41
C SER A 7 14.02 61.14 42.51
N ALA A 8 15.31 61.39 42.65
CA ALA A 8 16.47 60.69 42.10
C ALA A 8 16.28 59.20 41.76
N ILE A 9 16.64 58.86 40.52
CA ILE A 9 16.79 57.48 40.03
C ILE A 9 18.10 56.90 40.59
N ALA A 10 17.98 55.82 41.35
CA ALA A 10 19.08 55.04 41.88
C ALA A 10 19.63 54.06 40.82
N LEU A 11 20.96 54.04 40.70
CA LEU A 11 21.75 53.12 39.88
C LEU A 11 21.72 51.72 40.50
N ILE A 12 21.19 50.71 39.79
CA ILE A 12 21.26 49.31 40.21
C ILE A 12 22.50 48.67 39.56
N LEU A 13 23.50 48.37 40.40
CA LEU A 13 24.66 47.53 40.08
C LEU A 13 24.24 46.06 40.09
N ILE A 14 24.20 45.43 38.92
CA ILE A 14 23.95 43.99 38.78
C ILE A 14 25.26 43.24 39.03
N TRP A 15 25.30 42.47 40.11
CA TRP A 15 26.35 41.50 40.40
C TRP A 15 26.19 40.26 39.49
N LEU A 16 27.19 40.01 38.64
CA LEU A 16 27.33 38.76 37.88
C LEU A 16 27.92 37.68 38.79
N ALA A 17 27.10 36.71 39.20
CA ALA A 17 27.58 35.46 39.78
C ALA A 17 28.08 34.52 38.67
N PRO A 18 29.18 33.77 38.87
CA PRO A 18 29.62 32.77 37.91
C PRO A 18 28.63 31.59 37.95
N VAL A 19 27.83 31.44 36.90
CA VAL A 19 27.02 30.23 36.68
C VAL A 19 28.01 29.10 36.39
N ALA A 20 28.11 28.16 37.33
CA ALA A 20 28.80 26.90 37.11
C ALA A 20 28.18 26.19 35.91
N ALA A 21 28.95 26.05 34.82
CA ALA A 21 28.53 25.32 33.65
C ALA A 21 28.31 23.85 34.03
N ALA A 22 27.04 23.43 34.11
CA ALA A 22 26.70 22.02 34.13
C ALA A 22 27.25 21.39 32.82
N PRO A 23 27.88 20.19 32.88
CA PRO A 23 28.30 19.52 31.66
C PRO A 23 27.07 19.30 30.78
N PRO A 24 27.19 19.43 29.46
CA PRO A 24 26.08 19.14 28.56
C PRO A 24 25.67 17.69 28.79
N THR A 25 24.46 17.48 29.29
CA THR A 25 23.81 16.19 29.29
C THR A 25 23.66 15.80 27.82
N THR A 26 24.64 15.09 27.27
CA THR A 26 24.50 14.45 25.98
C THR A 26 23.40 13.41 26.16
N TRP A 27 22.19 13.78 25.75
CA TRP A 27 21.19 12.80 25.38
C TRP A 27 21.82 11.97 24.28
N THR A 28 22.41 10.83 24.66
CA THR A 28 22.66 9.76 23.72
C THR A 28 21.28 9.30 23.29
N ALA A 29 20.77 9.92 22.23
CA ALA A 29 19.68 9.36 21.45
C ALA A 29 20.11 7.92 21.18
N THR A 30 19.44 6.97 21.84
CA THR A 30 19.68 5.56 21.58
C THR A 30 19.52 5.41 20.07
N PRO A 31 20.55 4.94 19.33
CA PRO A 31 20.43 4.81 17.89
C PRO A 31 19.15 4.01 17.62
N PRO A 32 18.32 4.42 16.64
CA PRO A 32 17.10 3.69 16.33
C PRO A 32 17.52 2.24 16.12
N ILE A 33 16.95 1.34 16.92
CA ILE A 33 17.19 -0.10 16.80
C ILE A 33 16.83 -0.43 15.36
N GLN A 34 17.85 -0.67 14.51
CA GLN A 34 17.59 -1.18 13.18
C GLN A 34 16.84 -2.50 13.36
N PRO A 35 15.69 -2.70 12.70
CA PRO A 35 14.94 -3.93 12.84
C PRO A 35 15.87 -5.08 12.50
N SER A 36 16.14 -5.95 13.47
CA SER A 36 16.96 -7.12 13.22
C SER A 36 16.16 -8.03 12.30
N MET A 37 16.62 -8.26 11.08
CA MET A 37 15.98 -9.22 10.19
C MET A 37 16.30 -10.62 10.71
N LYS A 38 15.26 -11.41 10.97
CA LYS A 38 15.39 -12.80 11.41
C LYS A 38 14.84 -13.72 10.33
N THR A 39 15.52 -14.82 10.06
CA THR A 39 15.08 -15.84 9.11
C THR A 39 13.78 -16.48 9.60
N ILE A 40 12.82 -16.62 8.70
CA ILE A 40 11.53 -17.24 9.00
C ILE A 40 11.72 -18.77 9.07
N PRO A 41 11.15 -19.45 10.09
CA PRO A 41 11.21 -20.90 10.17
C PRO A 41 10.64 -21.59 8.92
N PRO A 42 11.22 -22.71 8.44
CA PRO A 42 10.73 -23.41 7.26
C PRO A 42 9.23 -23.78 7.28
N PRO A 43 8.65 -24.23 8.41
CA PRO A 43 7.21 -24.50 8.47
C PRO A 43 6.34 -23.26 8.19
N ALA A 44 6.76 -22.10 8.70
CA ALA A 44 6.05 -20.84 8.47
C ALA A 44 6.15 -20.38 7.00
N LEU A 45 7.30 -20.59 6.35
CA LEU A 45 7.46 -20.34 4.91
C LEU A 45 6.53 -21.22 4.06
N GLU A 46 6.39 -22.50 4.43
CA GLU A 46 5.47 -23.42 3.75
C GLU A 46 4.01 -23.01 3.93
N THR A 47 3.62 -22.62 5.15
CA THR A 47 2.28 -22.08 5.43
C THR A 47 1.99 -20.84 4.58
N LEU A 48 2.89 -19.85 4.56
CA LEU A 48 2.74 -18.64 3.74
C LEU A 48 2.61 -18.97 2.25
N ARG A 49 3.44 -19.88 1.74
CA ARG A 49 3.37 -20.31 0.34
C ARG A 49 2.03 -20.98 0.03
N ARG A 50 1.49 -21.79 0.95
CA ARG A 50 0.17 -22.42 0.79
C ARG A 50 -0.93 -21.38 0.77
N SER A 51 -0.96 -20.48 1.75
CA SER A 51 -1.94 -19.40 1.83
C SER A 51 -1.91 -18.48 0.63
N LEU A 52 -0.71 -18.21 0.08
CA LEU A 52 -0.55 -17.39 -1.12
C LEU A 52 -1.11 -18.10 -2.36
N LYS A 53 -0.85 -19.41 -2.50
CA LYS A 53 -1.43 -20.22 -3.58
C LYS A 53 -2.95 -20.28 -3.49
N GLU A 54 -3.49 -20.44 -2.29
CA GLU A 54 -4.94 -20.44 -2.03
C GLU A 54 -5.56 -19.08 -2.37
N SER A 55 -4.98 -17.99 -1.88
CA SER A 55 -5.42 -16.62 -2.18
C SER A 55 -5.41 -16.33 -3.69
N ALA A 56 -4.32 -16.70 -4.38
CA ALA A 56 -4.22 -16.55 -5.84
C ALA A 56 -5.20 -17.47 -6.59
N GLY A 57 -5.48 -18.66 -6.07
CA GLY A 57 -6.45 -19.61 -6.63
C GLY A 57 -7.90 -19.13 -6.57
N LEU A 58 -8.24 -18.28 -5.60
CA LEU A 58 -9.56 -17.68 -5.45
C LEU A 58 -9.83 -16.54 -6.44
N LEU A 59 -8.78 -15.98 -7.07
CA LEU A 59 -8.95 -14.83 -7.96
C LEU A 59 -9.47 -15.27 -9.33
N PRO A 60 -10.57 -14.65 -9.82
CA PRO A 60 -11.05 -14.90 -11.17
C PRO A 60 -10.06 -14.35 -12.21
N ALA A 61 -10.09 -14.92 -13.41
CA ALA A 61 -9.42 -14.33 -14.56
C ALA A 61 -10.20 -13.09 -15.07
N PRO A 62 -9.53 -12.11 -15.70
CA PRO A 62 -10.23 -11.07 -16.44
C PRO A 62 -11.10 -11.69 -17.54
N ASP A 63 -12.17 -11.00 -17.92
CA ASP A 63 -13.07 -11.50 -18.97
C ASP A 63 -12.38 -11.53 -20.34
N LYS A 64 -12.99 -12.22 -21.31
CA LYS A 64 -12.50 -12.18 -22.69
C LYS A 64 -12.37 -10.72 -23.15
N PRO A 65 -11.29 -10.35 -23.86
CA PRO A 65 -10.40 -11.23 -24.61
C PRO A 65 -9.07 -11.59 -23.91
N TYR A 66 -8.95 -11.36 -22.60
CA TYR A 66 -7.69 -11.59 -21.89
C TYR A 66 -7.35 -13.07 -21.74
N VAL A 67 -6.06 -13.39 -21.92
CA VAL A 67 -5.48 -14.72 -21.74
C VAL A 67 -4.23 -14.59 -20.87
N LEU A 68 -3.97 -15.58 -20.02
CA LEU A 68 -2.80 -15.61 -19.14
C LEU A 68 -1.52 -15.74 -19.97
N LEU A 69 -0.56 -14.82 -19.80
CA LEU A 69 0.70 -14.78 -20.58
C LEU A 69 1.70 -15.88 -20.20
N ALA A 70 1.70 -16.29 -18.93
CA ALA A 70 2.57 -17.33 -18.41
C ALA A 70 1.77 -18.24 -17.47
N GLU A 71 1.79 -19.55 -17.69
CA GLU A 71 1.05 -20.52 -16.87
C GLU A 71 1.52 -20.52 -15.40
N GLU A 72 2.78 -20.16 -15.14
CA GLU A 72 3.32 -20.14 -13.78
C GLU A 72 3.08 -18.81 -13.09
N THR A 73 2.31 -18.84 -12.01
CA THR A 73 2.20 -17.73 -11.06
C THR A 73 3.58 -17.50 -10.43
N LYS A 74 4.19 -16.33 -10.66
CA LYS A 74 5.47 -15.98 -10.05
C LYS A 74 5.24 -15.78 -8.55
N ILE A 75 5.70 -16.74 -7.74
CA ILE A 75 5.56 -16.73 -6.28
C ILE A 75 6.89 -16.33 -5.64
N GLU A 76 6.85 -15.26 -4.87
CA GLU A 76 7.96 -14.75 -4.07
C GLU A 76 7.54 -14.77 -2.59
N VAL A 77 8.40 -15.29 -1.71
CA VAL A 77 8.17 -15.31 -0.26
C VAL A 77 9.44 -14.77 0.38
N ASP A 78 9.30 -13.73 1.20
CA ASP A 78 10.45 -13.14 1.87
C ASP A 78 11.09 -14.17 2.83
N PRO A 79 12.41 -14.38 2.78
CA PRO A 79 13.07 -15.38 3.64
C PRO A 79 13.25 -14.90 5.09
N GLY A 80 12.99 -13.63 5.37
CA GLY A 80 13.11 -13.05 6.71
C GLY A 80 12.12 -11.91 6.95
N ALA A 81 11.88 -11.62 8.21
CA ALA A 81 10.99 -10.55 8.64
C ALA A 81 11.60 -9.73 9.80
N PRO A 82 11.13 -8.49 10.04
CA PRO A 82 11.56 -7.67 11.18
C PRO A 82 11.27 -8.36 12.51
N TRP A 83 12.31 -8.51 13.34
CA TRP A 83 12.24 -9.16 14.64
C TRP A 83 12.64 -8.21 15.76
N HIS A 84 11.85 -8.22 16.83
CA HIS A 84 12.12 -7.47 18.04
C HIS A 84 12.91 -8.35 19.05
N PRO A 85 14.21 -8.10 19.27
CA PRO A 85 15.07 -9.01 20.03
C PRO A 85 14.71 -9.10 21.52
N ARG A 86 14.27 -8.00 22.16
CA ARG A 86 13.90 -7.98 23.59
C ARG A 86 12.58 -8.70 23.87
N LEU A 87 11.55 -8.38 23.10
CA LEU A 87 10.20 -8.93 23.24
C LEU A 87 10.09 -10.34 22.66
N LYS A 88 11.05 -10.77 21.85
CA LYS A 88 11.06 -12.07 21.16
C LYS A 88 9.78 -12.29 20.33
N VAL A 89 9.39 -11.27 19.57
CA VAL A 89 8.25 -11.27 18.65
C VAL A 89 8.67 -10.67 17.32
N TRP A 90 7.94 -11.00 16.26
CA TRP A 90 8.06 -10.32 14.97
C TRP A 90 7.34 -8.98 15.05
N GLU A 91 7.94 -7.92 14.50
CA GLU A 91 7.32 -6.58 14.48
C GLU A 91 6.22 -6.46 13.42
N ARG A 92 6.25 -7.39 12.44
CA ARG A 92 5.19 -7.65 11.46
C ARG A 92 5.28 -9.11 11.01
N PRO A 93 4.17 -9.72 10.58
CA PRO A 93 4.21 -10.99 9.88
C PRO A 93 5.06 -10.92 8.61
N ALA A 94 5.44 -12.09 8.10
CA ALA A 94 6.22 -12.21 6.89
C ALA A 94 5.39 -11.93 5.63
N HIS A 95 6.07 -11.41 4.62
CA HIS A 95 5.49 -10.98 3.36
C HIS A 95 5.65 -12.05 2.27
N ALA A 96 4.63 -12.18 1.43
CA ALA A 96 4.65 -13.05 0.26
C ALA A 96 3.83 -12.44 -0.88
N THR A 97 4.26 -12.66 -2.11
CA THR A 97 3.66 -12.06 -3.31
C THR A 97 3.50 -13.08 -4.42
N ALA A 98 2.36 -13.04 -5.11
CA ALA A 98 2.06 -13.82 -6.30
C ALA A 98 1.63 -12.91 -7.44
N VAL A 99 2.25 -13.03 -8.62
CA VAL A 99 1.93 -12.21 -9.79
C VAL A 99 1.36 -13.07 -10.92
N ARG A 100 0.29 -12.58 -11.56
CA ARG A 100 -0.28 -13.11 -12.80
C ARG A 100 -0.47 -11.98 -13.80
N THR A 101 -0.01 -12.19 -15.02
CA THR A 101 -0.15 -11.20 -16.10
C THR A 101 -1.01 -11.78 -17.21
N TYR A 102 -2.03 -11.03 -17.61
CA TYR A 102 -2.95 -11.34 -18.69
C TYR A 102 -2.77 -10.33 -19.81
N ASP A 103 -2.94 -10.78 -21.05
CA ASP A 103 -2.82 -9.93 -22.23
C ASP A 103 -3.87 -10.33 -23.27
N VAL A 104 -4.07 -9.47 -24.26
CA VAL A 104 -4.99 -9.70 -25.37
C VAL A 104 -4.19 -10.26 -26.55
N PRO A 105 -4.44 -11.53 -26.95
CA PRO A 105 -3.75 -12.14 -28.09
C PRO A 105 -3.87 -11.29 -29.36
N ALA A 106 -2.82 -11.30 -30.19
CA ALA A 106 -2.79 -10.53 -31.44
C ALA A 106 -3.89 -10.98 -32.43
N ASP A 107 -4.32 -12.24 -32.34
CA ASP A 107 -5.33 -12.91 -33.15
C ASP A 107 -6.71 -13.00 -32.47
N ALA A 108 -6.92 -12.26 -31.37
CA ALA A 108 -8.20 -12.29 -30.65
C ALA A 108 -9.38 -11.92 -31.58
N PRO A 109 -10.38 -12.82 -31.74
CA PRO A 109 -11.45 -12.63 -32.71
C PRO A 109 -12.35 -11.45 -32.33
N GLY A 110 -12.67 -10.60 -33.31
CA GLY A 110 -13.61 -9.49 -33.13
C GLY A 110 -13.05 -8.27 -32.38
N ILE A 111 -11.73 -8.23 -32.11
CA ILE A 111 -11.08 -7.09 -31.45
C ILE A 111 -10.22 -6.34 -32.49
N PRO A 112 -10.62 -5.12 -32.89
CA PRO A 112 -9.80 -4.28 -33.76
C PRO A 112 -8.43 -3.95 -33.12
N GLU A 113 -7.40 -3.78 -33.95
CA GLU A 113 -6.04 -3.48 -33.47
C GLU A 113 -5.99 -2.23 -32.57
N GLU A 114 -6.75 -1.19 -32.92
CA GLU A 114 -6.84 0.03 -32.12
C GLU A 114 -7.37 -0.24 -30.72
N LEU A 115 -8.44 -1.05 -30.59
CA LEU A 115 -8.99 -1.44 -29.30
C LEU A 115 -8.03 -2.33 -28.52
N ARG A 116 -7.33 -3.25 -29.19
CA ARG A 116 -6.30 -4.10 -28.56
C ARG A 116 -5.18 -3.27 -27.94
N ARG A 117 -4.73 -2.22 -28.64
CA ARG A 117 -3.72 -1.28 -28.11
C ARG A 117 -4.20 -0.52 -26.87
N LEU A 118 -5.50 -0.28 -26.75
CA LEU A 118 -6.11 0.35 -25.57
C LEU A 118 -6.30 -0.62 -24.41
N LEU A 119 -6.59 -1.89 -24.70
CA LEU A 119 -6.75 -2.94 -23.69
C LEU A 119 -5.41 -3.31 -23.03
N GLY A 120 -4.29 -3.35 -23.76
CA GLY A 120 -2.98 -3.65 -23.16
C GLY A 120 -2.98 -4.87 -22.20
N PRO A 121 -2.01 -4.97 -21.29
CA PRO A 121 -1.98 -6.04 -20.29
C PRO A 121 -2.72 -5.69 -19.00
N ILE A 122 -3.24 -6.71 -18.33
CA ILE A 122 -3.68 -6.66 -16.93
C ILE A 122 -2.73 -7.49 -16.06
N GLU A 123 -2.09 -6.84 -15.11
CA GLU A 123 -1.31 -7.50 -14.06
C GLU A 123 -2.14 -7.58 -12.77
N VAL A 124 -2.20 -8.77 -12.19
CA VAL A 124 -2.86 -9.04 -10.92
C VAL A 124 -1.81 -9.57 -9.95
N THR A 125 -1.62 -8.84 -8.86
CA THR A 125 -0.67 -9.17 -7.81
C THR A 125 -1.41 -9.41 -6.51
N VAL A 126 -1.21 -10.58 -5.89
CA VAL A 126 -1.69 -10.89 -4.54
C VAL A 126 -0.54 -10.74 -3.58
N GLU A 127 -0.70 -9.88 -2.58
CA GLU A 127 0.28 -9.66 -1.53
C GLU A 127 -0.31 -10.08 -0.18
N LEU A 128 0.39 -10.96 0.51
CA LEU A 128 0.14 -11.29 1.92
C LEU A 128 1.01 -10.39 2.78
N ASN A 129 0.41 -9.75 3.79
CA ASN A 129 1.09 -8.90 4.77
C ASN A 129 2.00 -7.84 4.12
N GLY A 130 1.62 -7.39 2.92
CA GLY A 130 2.33 -6.37 2.14
C GLY A 130 2.12 -4.97 2.67
N ASP A 131 2.70 -4.00 1.97
CA ASP A 131 2.55 -2.59 2.34
C ASP A 131 1.11 -2.11 2.08
N THR A 132 0.57 -1.32 3.02
CA THR A 132 -0.73 -0.64 2.88
C THR A 132 -0.64 0.59 1.98
N ARG A 133 0.55 1.03 1.58
CA ARG A 133 0.74 2.11 0.60
C ARG A 133 -0.10 1.86 -0.65
N PHE A 134 -0.72 2.92 -1.14
CA PHE A 134 -1.45 2.88 -2.39
C PHE A 134 -0.47 2.62 -3.54
N ALA A 135 -0.91 1.85 -4.53
CA ALA A 135 -0.13 1.66 -5.74
C ALA A 135 0.13 3.03 -6.40
N GLU A 136 1.40 3.41 -6.50
CA GLU A 136 1.82 4.62 -7.20
C GLU A 136 1.93 4.32 -8.70
N LEU A 137 1.23 5.11 -9.52
CA LEU A 137 1.54 5.17 -10.95
C LEU A 137 2.72 6.12 -11.12
N ALA A 138 3.84 5.62 -11.61
CA ALA A 138 5.20 6.20 -11.57
C ALA A 138 5.35 7.67 -12.02
N SER A 139 4.33 8.35 -12.56
CA SER A 139 4.44 9.76 -12.97
C SER A 139 3.14 10.57 -12.95
N GLU A 140 1.94 9.97 -12.91
CA GLU A 140 0.69 10.68 -13.23
C GLU A 140 -0.54 10.14 -12.47
N GLY A 141 -0.39 9.80 -11.19
CA GLY A 141 -1.49 9.25 -10.38
C GLY A 141 -2.57 10.28 -10.03
N GLY A 142 -3.83 9.96 -10.34
CA GLY A 142 -5.00 10.65 -9.81
C GLY A 142 -5.12 10.49 -8.31
N ALA A 143 -5.79 11.44 -7.66
CA ALA A 143 -6.05 11.32 -6.22
C ALA A 143 -6.73 9.96 -5.93
N PRO A 144 -6.27 9.21 -4.91
CA PRO A 144 -6.87 7.93 -4.57
C PRO A 144 -8.36 8.13 -4.27
N SER A 145 -9.17 7.18 -4.73
CA SER A 145 -10.62 7.19 -4.54
C SER A 145 -11.09 5.82 -4.08
N LEU A 146 -12.11 5.79 -3.21
CA LEU A 146 -12.75 4.54 -2.82
C LEU A 146 -13.67 4.06 -3.93
N ILE A 147 -13.64 2.76 -4.20
CA ILE A 147 -14.59 2.09 -5.10
C ILE A 147 -15.42 1.07 -4.30
N PRO A 148 -16.71 0.91 -4.61
CA PRO A 148 -17.54 -0.04 -3.90
C PRO A 148 -17.19 -1.47 -4.31
N VAL A 149 -16.68 -2.27 -3.38
CA VAL A 149 -16.49 -3.71 -3.55
C VAL A 149 -17.15 -4.41 -2.37
N LYS A 150 -17.85 -5.52 -2.65
CA LYS A 150 -18.54 -6.28 -1.61
C LYS A 150 -17.51 -6.84 -0.63
N ASP A 151 -17.77 -6.68 0.67
CA ASP A 151 -16.96 -7.25 1.75
C ASP A 151 -15.47 -6.83 1.73
N ALA A 152 -15.09 -5.66 1.19
CA ALA A 152 -13.70 -5.18 1.21
C ALA A 152 -13.60 -3.66 1.17
N THR A 153 -12.38 -3.16 1.39
CA THR A 153 -12.03 -1.76 1.12
C THR A 153 -11.16 -1.70 -0.13
N ALA A 154 -11.71 -1.16 -1.21
CA ALA A 154 -11.00 -1.02 -2.48
C ALA A 154 -10.65 0.44 -2.77
N VAL A 155 -9.39 0.66 -3.14
CA VAL A 155 -8.83 1.97 -3.46
C VAL A 155 -8.36 1.94 -4.91
N ARG A 156 -8.73 2.98 -5.65
CA ARG A 156 -8.35 3.18 -7.04
C ARG A 156 -7.49 4.42 -7.17
N VAL A 157 -6.38 4.26 -7.88
CA VAL A 157 -5.51 5.31 -8.40
C VAL A 157 -5.52 5.18 -9.92
N ALA A 158 -6.25 6.04 -10.62
CA ALA A 158 -6.26 6.07 -12.09
C ALA A 158 -5.28 7.12 -12.59
N ALA A 159 -4.66 6.93 -13.75
CA ALA A 159 -3.86 7.99 -14.34
C ALA A 159 -4.73 9.26 -14.56
N ILE A 160 -4.24 10.42 -14.12
CA ILE A 160 -4.78 11.71 -14.58
C ILE A 160 -4.35 11.82 -16.04
N ALA A 161 -5.26 12.14 -16.96
CA ALA A 161 -4.83 12.52 -18.29
C ALA A 161 -3.87 13.71 -18.14
N PRO A 162 -2.61 13.63 -18.61
CA PRO A 162 -1.68 14.71 -18.42
C PRO A 162 -2.08 15.89 -19.30
N ASP A 163 -2.31 17.03 -18.67
CA ASP A 163 -1.88 18.26 -19.30
C ASP A 163 -0.34 18.34 -19.24
N ALA A 164 0.23 18.56 -20.42
CA ALA A 164 1.50 19.20 -20.75
C ALA A 164 2.82 18.44 -20.98
N ILE A 165 3.13 17.21 -20.51
CA ILE A 165 4.54 16.71 -20.69
C ILE A 165 4.75 15.32 -21.35
N GLN A 166 3.72 14.50 -21.65
CA GLN A 166 3.94 13.28 -22.47
C GLN A 166 2.88 13.09 -23.57
N GLY A 167 3.30 13.37 -24.81
CA GLY A 167 2.48 13.39 -26.03
C GLY A 167 1.91 12.05 -26.53
N ARG A 168 1.67 11.06 -25.64
CA ARG A 168 0.90 9.85 -25.99
C ARG A 168 -0.53 9.83 -25.42
N MET A 169 -0.85 10.66 -24.42
CA MET A 169 -2.15 10.62 -23.75
C MET A 169 -3.07 11.82 -24.06
N ALA A 170 -2.57 12.83 -24.76
CA ALA A 170 -3.30 14.07 -25.08
C ALA A 170 -4.47 13.91 -26.09
N THR A 171 -4.68 12.72 -26.67
CA THR A 171 -5.60 12.50 -27.79
C THR A 171 -6.75 11.52 -27.50
N MET A 172 -6.90 11.05 -26.26
CA MET A 172 -7.97 10.08 -25.94
C MET A 172 -9.35 10.73 -25.96
N THR A 173 -10.24 10.21 -26.80
CA THR A 173 -11.66 10.58 -26.79
C THR A 173 -12.34 10.12 -25.49
N PRO A 174 -13.50 10.69 -25.10
CA PRO A 174 -14.24 10.25 -23.92
C PRO A 174 -14.54 8.74 -23.88
N ARG A 175 -14.71 8.12 -25.06
CA ARG A 175 -14.90 6.66 -25.19
C ARG A 175 -13.63 5.87 -24.91
N GLN A 176 -12.45 6.42 -25.20
CA GLN A 176 -11.16 5.78 -24.95
C GLN A 176 -10.69 5.98 -23.50
N ALA A 177 -11.18 7.02 -22.81
CA ALA A 177 -10.84 7.30 -21.42
C ALA A 177 -11.18 6.14 -20.44
N LYS A 178 -12.14 5.27 -20.79
CA LYS A 178 -12.47 4.05 -20.02
C LYS A 178 -11.38 2.97 -20.08
N TYR A 179 -10.42 3.10 -20.99
CA TYR A 179 -9.26 2.22 -21.12
C TYR A 179 -7.96 2.88 -20.64
N ARG A 180 -8.04 4.03 -19.98
CA ARG A 180 -6.85 4.63 -19.37
C ARG A 180 -6.24 3.68 -18.35
N LEU A 181 -4.92 3.71 -18.20
CA LEU A 181 -4.23 2.91 -17.20
C LEU A 181 -4.69 3.29 -15.79
N ALA A 182 -4.99 2.28 -14.99
CA ALA A 182 -5.36 2.41 -13.59
C ALA A 182 -4.63 1.36 -12.75
N ALA A 183 -4.43 1.71 -11.48
CA ALA A 183 -3.99 0.81 -10.43
C ALA A 183 -5.08 0.75 -9.36
N LEU A 184 -5.60 -0.44 -9.12
CA LEU A 184 -6.60 -0.72 -8.09
C LEU A 184 -5.94 -1.57 -7.02
N THR A 185 -6.28 -1.34 -5.76
CA THR A 185 -5.86 -2.18 -4.63
C THR A 185 -7.06 -2.48 -3.77
N ILE A 186 -7.39 -3.76 -3.66
CA ILE A 186 -8.44 -4.28 -2.79
C ILE A 186 -7.76 -4.78 -1.53
N PHE A 187 -8.08 -4.15 -0.40
CA PHE A 187 -7.60 -4.54 0.90
C PHE A 187 -8.66 -5.38 1.61
N VAL A 188 -8.25 -6.58 2.02
CA VAL A 188 -9.01 -7.50 2.85
C VAL A 188 -8.21 -7.71 4.13
N GLY A 189 -8.66 -7.09 5.21
CA GLY A 189 -7.98 -7.13 6.51
C GLY A 189 -8.99 -7.14 7.65
N ASP A 190 -8.51 -6.86 8.85
CA ASP A 190 -9.40 -6.55 9.96
C ASP A 190 -10.17 -5.22 9.72
N PRO A 191 -11.35 -5.03 10.34
CA PRO A 191 -12.15 -3.82 10.16
C PRO A 191 -11.45 -2.50 10.54
N ALA A 192 -10.47 -2.54 11.46
CA ALA A 192 -9.74 -1.36 11.92
C ALA A 192 -8.67 -0.93 10.90
N ALA A 193 -7.94 -1.88 10.33
CA ALA A 193 -7.01 -1.67 9.23
C ALA A 193 -7.73 -1.10 8.00
N GLU A 194 -8.88 -1.67 7.66
CA GLU A 194 -9.74 -1.15 6.59
C GLU A 194 -10.28 0.25 6.88
N ALA A 195 -10.66 0.55 8.13
CA ALA A 195 -11.08 1.90 8.53
C ALA A 195 -9.95 2.93 8.44
N ASN A 196 -8.72 2.53 8.79
CA ASN A 196 -7.51 3.35 8.62
C ASN A 196 -7.26 3.66 7.13
N ILE A 197 -7.38 2.67 6.25
CA ILE A 197 -7.26 2.87 4.79
C ILE A 197 -8.33 3.84 4.28
N ARG A 198 -9.60 3.65 4.65
CA ARG A 198 -10.69 4.58 4.26
C ARG A 198 -10.43 6.01 4.74
N SER A 199 -9.92 6.16 5.96
CA SER A 199 -9.59 7.46 6.54
C SER A 199 -8.43 8.13 5.79
N ALA A 200 -7.40 7.36 5.44
CA ALA A 200 -6.26 7.84 4.68
C ALA A 200 -6.66 8.37 3.29
N VAL A 201 -7.54 7.65 2.58
CA VAL A 201 -8.09 8.12 1.29
C VAL A 201 -8.87 9.44 1.46
N LYS A 202 -9.74 9.53 2.48
CA LYS A 202 -10.52 10.76 2.76
C LYS A 202 -9.62 11.95 3.09
N LEU A 203 -8.56 11.72 3.84
CA LEU A 203 -7.61 12.74 4.28
C LEU A 203 -6.51 13.04 3.24
N ARG A 204 -6.49 12.32 2.11
CA ARG A 204 -5.41 12.37 1.11
C ARG A 204 -4.02 12.16 1.73
N ALA A 205 -3.95 11.24 2.67
CA ALA A 205 -2.74 10.87 3.39
C ALA A 205 -2.37 9.42 3.08
N SER A 206 -1.14 9.04 3.42
CA SER A 206 -0.73 7.64 3.40
C SER A 206 -1.39 6.88 4.55
N PRO A 207 -1.89 5.65 4.30
CA PRO A 207 -2.39 4.81 5.38
C PRO A 207 -1.24 4.49 6.33
N LYS A 208 -1.52 4.53 7.63
CA LYS A 208 -0.53 4.15 8.62
C LYS A 208 -0.26 2.65 8.48
N PRO A 209 1.00 2.19 8.55
CA PRO A 209 1.27 0.76 8.61
C PRO A 209 0.57 0.19 9.85
N ALA A 210 -0.06 -0.96 9.70
CA ALA A 210 -0.55 -1.70 10.86
C ALA A 210 0.69 -2.21 11.62
N THR A 211 1.03 -1.59 12.75
CA THR A 211 2.02 -2.15 13.67
C THR A 211 1.38 -3.32 14.39
N ALA A 212 1.74 -4.53 13.98
CA ALA A 212 1.19 -5.74 14.55
C ALA A 212 2.33 -6.67 14.94
N HIS A 213 2.57 -6.74 16.25
CA HIS A 213 3.50 -7.72 16.79
C HIS A 213 2.86 -9.10 16.72
N THR A 214 3.62 -10.10 16.27
CA THR A 214 3.15 -11.48 16.24
C THR A 214 4.20 -12.46 16.76
N THR A 215 3.75 -13.54 17.38
CA THR A 215 4.60 -14.68 17.72
C THR A 215 4.77 -15.65 16.56
N ASP A 216 3.87 -15.63 15.57
CA ASP A 216 3.90 -16.47 14.38
C ASP A 216 4.09 -15.62 13.11
N PRO A 217 5.25 -15.72 12.43
CA PRO A 217 5.49 -14.92 11.22
C PRO A 217 4.61 -15.32 10.04
N SER A 218 3.91 -16.47 10.08
CA SER A 218 3.00 -16.90 9.02
C SER A 218 1.56 -16.41 9.18
N GLU A 219 1.24 -15.76 10.29
CA GLU A 219 -0.08 -15.18 10.55
C GLU A 219 -0.49 -14.20 9.43
N LEU A 220 -1.73 -14.31 8.96
CA LEU A 220 -2.25 -13.45 7.91
C LEU A 220 -3.10 -12.34 8.50
N GLN A 221 -2.64 -11.10 8.36
CA GLN A 221 -3.33 -9.92 8.86
C GLN A 221 -3.92 -9.06 7.74
N LEU A 222 -3.31 -9.11 6.56
CA LEU A 222 -3.74 -8.37 5.39
C LEU A 222 -3.51 -9.19 4.12
N ILE A 223 -4.54 -9.23 3.29
CA ILE A 223 -4.45 -9.66 1.89
C ILE A 223 -4.73 -8.43 1.04
N ALA A 224 -3.79 -8.04 0.20
CA ALA A 224 -3.96 -6.99 -0.78
C ALA A 224 -3.97 -7.60 -2.19
N VAL A 225 -5.03 -7.33 -2.96
CA VAL A 225 -5.10 -7.68 -4.38
C VAL A 225 -4.92 -6.40 -5.19
N ARG A 226 -3.79 -6.31 -5.89
CA ARG A 226 -3.42 -5.19 -6.74
C ARG A 226 -3.69 -5.55 -8.19
N ILE A 227 -4.42 -4.68 -8.89
CA ILE A 227 -4.75 -4.84 -10.30
C ILE A 227 -4.20 -3.63 -11.03
N ARG A 228 -3.35 -3.84 -12.02
CA ARG A 228 -2.82 -2.80 -12.89
C ARG A 228 -3.20 -3.11 -14.33
N GLY A 229 -3.90 -2.19 -14.99
CA GLY A 229 -4.38 -2.39 -16.36
C GLY A 229 -5.35 -1.28 -16.77
N PRO A 230 -6.10 -1.46 -17.87
CA PRO A 230 -7.11 -0.48 -18.27
C PRO A 230 -8.25 -0.41 -17.26
N LEU A 231 -8.74 0.80 -17.04
CA LEU A 231 -9.70 1.11 -16.00
C LEU A 231 -10.95 0.22 -15.99
N GLU A 232 -11.69 0.16 -17.10
CA GLU A 232 -12.97 -0.57 -17.17
C GLU A 232 -12.79 -2.08 -16.92
N PRO A 233 -11.93 -2.81 -17.68
CA PRO A 233 -11.62 -4.22 -17.38
C PRO A 233 -11.10 -4.47 -15.96
N ALA A 234 -10.25 -3.57 -15.42
CA ALA A 234 -9.69 -3.73 -14.08
C ALA A 234 -10.77 -3.54 -12.99
N GLU A 235 -11.70 -2.59 -13.17
CA GLU A 235 -12.85 -2.40 -12.28
C GLU A 235 -13.82 -3.59 -12.36
N GLU A 236 -14.14 -4.08 -13.56
CA GLU A 236 -14.97 -5.28 -13.74
C GLU A 236 -14.37 -6.50 -13.04
N LEU A 237 -13.05 -6.70 -13.16
CA LEU A 237 -12.34 -7.73 -12.42
C LEU A 237 -12.42 -7.50 -10.90
N ALA A 238 -12.22 -6.27 -10.43
CA ALA A 238 -12.25 -5.92 -9.02
C ALA A 238 -13.59 -6.27 -8.34
N HIS A 239 -14.71 -6.01 -9.02
CA HIS A 239 -16.05 -6.31 -8.49
C HIS A 239 -16.34 -7.81 -8.37
N ARG A 240 -15.63 -8.66 -9.12
CA ARG A 240 -15.80 -10.12 -9.09
C ARG A 240 -14.91 -10.82 -8.08
N ILE A 241 -13.95 -10.12 -7.47
CA ILE A 241 -13.04 -10.73 -6.49
C ILE A 241 -13.83 -11.14 -5.24
N PRO A 242 -13.75 -12.41 -4.81
CA PRO A 242 -14.52 -12.92 -3.67
C PRO A 242 -13.87 -12.52 -2.34
N ALA A 243 -13.94 -11.23 -1.98
CA ALA A 243 -13.31 -10.72 -0.76
C ALA A 243 -13.79 -11.41 0.53
N GLY A 244 -15.04 -11.86 0.59
CA GLY A 244 -15.54 -12.67 1.70
C GLY A 244 -14.77 -13.99 1.87
N ALA A 245 -14.44 -14.67 0.77
CA ALA A 245 -13.65 -15.91 0.80
C ALA A 245 -12.19 -15.62 1.20
N LEU A 246 -11.59 -14.55 0.66
CA LEU A 246 -10.25 -14.12 1.06
C LEU A 246 -10.18 -13.80 2.56
N ARG A 247 -11.22 -13.15 3.12
CA ARG A 247 -11.26 -12.83 4.55
C ARG A 247 -11.27 -14.07 5.44
N LEU A 248 -11.80 -15.20 4.98
CA LEU A 248 -11.76 -16.45 5.75
C LEU A 248 -10.33 -16.95 5.97
N LEU A 249 -9.41 -16.62 5.06
CA LEU A 249 -7.99 -17.00 5.17
C LEU A 249 -7.25 -16.22 6.27
N LEU A 250 -7.75 -15.05 6.68
CA LEU A 250 -7.15 -14.25 7.77
C LEU A 250 -7.36 -14.85 9.16
N ARG A 251 -8.15 -15.91 9.30
CA ARG A 251 -8.53 -16.50 10.61
C ARG A 251 -7.67 -17.70 11.02
N HIS A 252 -6.51 -17.88 10.38
CA HIS A 252 -5.61 -19.01 10.57
C HIS A 252 -4.22 -18.56 11.00
#